data_AF-X5X7W4-F1
#
_entry.id   AF-X5X7W4-F1
#
_cell.length_a   1.000
_cell.length_b   1.000
_cell.length_c   1.000
_cell.angle_alpha   90.00
_cell.angle_beta   90.00
_cell.angle_gamma   90.00
#
_symmetry.space_group_name_H-M   'P 1'
#
loop_
_entity.id
_entity.type
_entity.pdbx_description
1 polymer ?
#
loop_
_entity_poly.entity_id
_entity_poly.type
_entity_poly.pdbx_seq_one_letter_code
_entity_poly.pdbx_strand_id
1 'polypeptide(L)'
;MSGRTEGGVVERGCHRPTLITTTLTLLPTPALAHASDRGHVLLLPTGYYIAGGALAVAVSFLVLALLPPATLHRFWRRRLPLFPFADTPRTIISVISFAGFATLVAAGLFGSRDPLSNPLPLTIWTLLWVGLAIAQGLFGDLWSWLNPWYGPRRIESRLFKLRGGEGQKSRLPSWLGRWPAVILFFAFAWFELIYPAPDDPARLAYAAGLYWLLTFIAMLAFGYRDWSRRGEFLTIFFAMVARFAIVERDEHGRLALCWPGSKLLGAAPLPASGIAFLLLSLSSVSFDGLSKTFFWLGLFGINPLEYPGRTALIGISSFGLVLTFVLLAAAFLLAVILGQRLAGSRHSHGEAAGLLVWSIVPIALAYHVAHYLTALLVDGQYAIAALSDPFALGWNLFGAADMQIEAGLVAGAHSAWWLWNLQAGIIIAGHMLAVLVAHGLAWRLHQAPSRAALSQLPLTMLMIAYTIFGLWLLATPTAG
;
A
#
# COMPACT_ATOMS: atom_id res chain seq x y z
N MET A 1 63.65 67.94 -36.59
CA MET A 1 64.12 66.91 -35.65
C MET A 1 62.89 66.28 -35.02
N SER A 2 62.80 64.94 -35.10
CA SER A 2 61.91 64.00 -34.37
C SER A 2 60.38 64.23 -34.49
N GLY A 3 59.52 63.32 -34.95
CA GLY A 3 59.64 61.91 -35.33
C GLY A 3 58.34 61.17 -34.96
N ARG A 4 57.63 60.60 -35.97
CA ARG A 4 56.64 59.47 -35.95
C ARG A 4 55.40 59.59 -35.01
N THR A 5 54.18 59.14 -35.32
CA THR A 5 53.65 58.11 -36.24
C THR A 5 52.12 58.27 -36.41
N GLU A 6 51.64 57.95 -37.63
CA GLU A 6 50.36 57.29 -37.99
C GLU A 6 49.02 58.03 -37.77
N GLY A 7 48.09 58.10 -38.72
CA GLY A 7 47.87 57.27 -39.93
C GLY A 7 46.47 56.66 -39.86
N GLY A 8 45.58 57.08 -40.77
CA GLY A 8 44.14 56.87 -40.70
C GLY A 8 43.61 55.47 -41.03
N VAL A 9 42.33 55.32 -40.68
CA VAL A 9 41.32 54.29 -41.04
C VAL A 9 41.30 54.07 -42.58
N VAL A 10 41.14 52.90 -43.21
CA VAL A 10 40.02 51.91 -43.33
C VAL A 10 40.60 50.76 -44.20
N GLU A 11 40.45 49.45 -43.90
CA GLU A 11 39.47 48.55 -44.55
C GLU A 11 39.44 47.15 -43.94
N ARG A 12 38.29 46.50 -44.17
CA ARG A 12 37.75 45.27 -43.61
C ARG A 12 38.59 44.02 -43.86
N GLY A 13 38.72 43.19 -42.83
CA GLY A 13 39.08 41.78 -42.91
C GLY A 13 38.18 40.95 -42.01
N CYS A 14 37.09 40.43 -42.56
CA CYS A 14 36.10 39.59 -41.91
C CYS A 14 36.67 38.20 -41.67
N HIS A 15 37.02 37.86 -40.43
CA HIS A 15 37.23 36.46 -40.04
C HIS A 15 36.68 36.15 -38.63
N ARG A 16 35.52 35.48 -38.66
CA ARG A 16 35.07 34.39 -37.76
C ARG A 16 34.87 34.71 -36.26
N PRO A 17 33.62 35.04 -35.88
CA PRO A 17 32.99 34.49 -34.68
C PRO A 17 31.87 33.48 -35.04
N THR A 18 31.69 33.12 -36.31
CA THR A 18 30.60 32.27 -36.82
C THR A 18 30.87 30.75 -36.73
N LEU A 19 31.91 30.30 -36.02
CA LEU A 19 32.16 28.87 -35.84
C LEU A 19 31.82 28.37 -34.42
N ILE A 20 31.86 29.24 -33.42
CA ILE A 20 31.52 28.91 -32.02
C ILE A 20 30.00 28.97 -31.80
N THR A 21 29.29 29.91 -32.45
CA THR A 21 27.83 29.99 -32.36
C THR A 21 27.12 28.83 -33.07
N THR A 22 27.71 28.31 -34.16
CA THR A 22 27.12 27.21 -34.94
C THR A 22 27.37 25.83 -34.30
N THR A 23 28.40 25.70 -33.44
CA THR A 23 28.61 24.49 -32.64
C THR A 23 27.67 24.42 -31.44
N LEU A 24 27.21 25.56 -30.91
CA LEU A 24 26.18 25.58 -29.86
C LEU A 24 24.79 25.13 -30.34
N THR A 25 24.47 25.34 -31.63
CA THR A 25 23.21 24.90 -32.24
C THR A 25 23.22 23.42 -32.70
N LEU A 26 24.39 22.77 -32.68
CA LEU A 26 24.57 21.35 -33.01
C LEU A 26 24.72 20.45 -31.78
N LEU A 27 24.73 21.04 -30.59
CA LEU A 27 24.55 20.28 -29.35
C LEU A 27 23.11 19.77 -29.33
N PRO A 28 22.88 18.45 -29.24
CA PRO A 28 21.53 17.93 -29.08
C PRO A 28 20.97 18.54 -27.81
N THR A 29 20.04 19.47 -27.95
CA THR A 29 19.17 19.84 -26.84
C THR A 29 18.39 18.58 -26.52
N PRO A 30 18.35 18.13 -25.26
CA PRO A 30 17.43 17.07 -24.89
C PRO A 30 16.04 17.60 -25.22
N ALA A 31 15.45 17.09 -26.30
CA ALA A 31 14.03 17.23 -26.52
C ALA A 31 13.40 16.52 -25.32
N LEU A 32 12.89 17.30 -24.37
CA LEU A 32 12.01 16.84 -23.31
C LEU A 32 10.69 16.46 -23.99
N ALA A 33 10.73 15.41 -24.81
CA ALA A 33 9.53 14.69 -25.19
C ALA A 33 8.90 14.22 -23.88
N HIS A 34 7.62 14.51 -23.68
CA HIS A 34 6.86 13.91 -22.59
C HIS A 34 6.93 12.40 -22.75
N ALA A 35 7.86 11.77 -22.03
CA ALA A 35 7.93 10.33 -21.93
C ALA A 35 6.73 9.91 -21.09
N SER A 36 5.78 9.19 -21.71
CA SER A 36 4.75 8.50 -20.95
C SER A 36 5.44 7.55 -19.96
N ASP A 37 5.15 7.69 -18.67
CA ASP A 37 5.86 7.02 -17.57
C ASP A 37 5.89 5.48 -17.70
N ARG A 38 4.93 4.88 -18.43
CA ARG A 38 4.88 3.43 -18.71
C ARG A 38 5.32 3.02 -20.10
N GLY A 39 5.59 3.96 -21.01
CA GLY A 39 5.98 3.65 -22.39
C GLY A 39 7.28 2.82 -22.48
N HIS A 40 8.23 3.08 -21.58
CA HIS A 40 9.48 2.31 -21.53
C HIS A 40 9.32 0.89 -20.98
N VAL A 41 8.34 0.65 -20.11
CA VAL A 41 8.05 -0.69 -19.58
C VAL A 41 7.55 -1.62 -20.69
N LEU A 42 6.79 -1.09 -21.65
CA LEU A 42 6.30 -1.85 -22.82
C LEU A 42 7.43 -2.33 -23.75
N LEU A 43 8.61 -1.69 -23.70
CA LEU A 43 9.79 -2.09 -24.46
C LEU A 43 10.59 -3.20 -23.78
N LEU A 44 10.34 -3.44 -22.49
CA LEU A 44 10.99 -4.53 -21.75
C LEU A 44 10.37 -5.87 -22.16
N PRO A 45 11.13 -6.97 -22.09
CA PRO A 45 10.62 -8.29 -22.45
C PRO A 45 9.76 -8.88 -21.31
N THR A 46 8.67 -8.19 -20.98
CA THR A 46 7.78 -8.47 -19.84
C THR A 46 7.24 -9.90 -19.83
N GLY A 47 7.10 -10.53 -21.00
CA GLY A 47 6.74 -11.94 -21.13
C GLY A 47 7.68 -12.90 -20.40
N TYR A 48 9.01 -12.69 -20.47
CA TYR A 48 9.96 -13.52 -19.73
C TYR A 48 9.88 -13.30 -18.21
N TYR A 49 9.59 -12.08 -17.77
CA TYR A 49 9.39 -11.77 -16.36
C TYR A 49 8.13 -12.45 -15.81
N ILE A 50 7.03 -12.41 -16.57
CA ILE A 50 5.77 -13.09 -16.20
C ILE A 50 5.98 -14.60 -16.11
N ALA A 51 6.60 -15.21 -17.13
CA ALA A 51 6.89 -16.64 -17.14
C ALA A 51 7.88 -17.04 -16.02
N GLY A 52 8.94 -16.26 -15.84
CA GLY A 52 9.95 -16.49 -14.80
C GLY A 52 9.38 -16.34 -13.39
N GLY A 53 8.52 -15.34 -13.16
CA GLY A 53 7.82 -15.15 -11.89
C GLY A 53 6.87 -16.31 -11.57
N ALA A 54 6.07 -16.73 -12.55
CA ALA A 54 5.20 -17.91 -12.42
C ALA A 54 6.01 -19.18 -12.10
N LEU A 55 7.12 -19.39 -12.81
CA LEU A 55 8.01 -20.53 -12.59
C LEU A 55 8.68 -20.47 -11.21
N ALA A 56 9.14 -19.31 -10.77
CA ALA A 56 9.76 -19.14 -9.45
C ALA A 56 8.78 -19.51 -8.32
N VAL A 57 7.51 -19.09 -8.44
CA VAL A 57 6.46 -19.45 -7.48
C VAL A 57 6.16 -20.96 -7.53
N ALA A 58 6.04 -21.55 -8.72
CA ALA A 58 5.83 -22.99 -8.88
C ALA A 58 6.98 -23.83 -8.29
N VAL A 59 8.23 -23.46 -8.58
CA VAL A 59 9.43 -24.12 -8.05
C VAL A 59 9.52 -23.94 -6.53
N SER A 60 9.20 -22.76 -6.00
CA SER A 60 9.20 -22.53 -4.55
C SER A 60 8.23 -23.46 -3.82
N PHE A 61 7.05 -23.71 -4.41
CA PHE A 61 6.10 -24.68 -3.88
C PHE A 61 6.64 -26.11 -3.95
N LEU A 62 7.23 -26.51 -5.09
CA LEU A 62 7.81 -27.85 -5.23
C LEU A 62 8.91 -28.08 -4.20
N VAL A 63 9.81 -27.12 -4.00
CA VAL A 63 10.86 -27.19 -2.98
C VAL A 63 10.25 -27.34 -1.59
N LEU A 64 9.25 -26.53 -1.24
CA LEU A 64 8.59 -26.62 0.07
C LEU A 64 7.83 -27.94 0.28
N ALA A 65 7.19 -28.48 -0.77
CA ALA A 65 6.52 -29.77 -0.72
C ALA A 65 7.48 -30.94 -0.46
N LEU A 66 8.75 -30.79 -0.85
CA LEU A 66 9.81 -31.78 -0.63
C LEU A 66 10.56 -31.59 0.69
N LEU A 67 10.50 -30.40 1.30
CA LEU A 67 11.23 -30.09 2.53
C LEU A 67 10.53 -30.68 3.77
N PRO A 68 11.28 -31.22 4.75
CA PRO A 68 10.71 -31.65 6.02
C PRO A 68 10.05 -30.48 6.78
N PRO A 69 8.73 -30.54 7.08
CA PRO A 69 8.01 -29.43 7.72
C PRO A 69 8.57 -29.04 9.09
N ALA A 70 9.13 -30.01 9.82
CA ALA A 70 9.75 -29.79 11.13
C ALA A 70 10.98 -28.87 11.07
N THR A 71 11.76 -28.93 9.98
CA THR A 71 12.95 -28.09 9.79
C THR A 71 12.53 -26.64 9.58
N LEU A 72 11.54 -26.42 8.72
CA LEU A 72 11.00 -25.09 8.46
C LEU A 72 10.40 -24.48 9.73
N HIS A 73 9.58 -25.23 10.46
CA HIS A 73 8.96 -24.76 11.70
C HIS A 73 9.99 -24.36 12.76
N ARG A 74 11.08 -25.15 12.90
CA ARG A 74 12.17 -24.87 13.84
C ARG A 74 12.93 -23.59 13.45
N PHE A 75 13.21 -23.42 12.16
CA PHE A 75 13.88 -22.23 11.65
C PHE A 75 13.02 -20.98 11.87
N TRP A 76 11.73 -21.05 11.55
CA TRP A 76 10.80 -19.92 11.60
C TRP A 76 10.45 -19.47 13.02
N ARG A 77 10.63 -20.34 14.02
CA ARG A 77 10.50 -20.02 15.46
C ARG A 77 11.68 -19.26 16.06
N ARG A 78 12.83 -19.18 15.38
CA ARG A 78 13.99 -18.45 15.91
C ARG A 78 13.62 -16.98 16.16
N ARG A 79 14.11 -16.44 17.27
CA ARG A 79 13.95 -15.04 17.68
C ARG A 79 15.30 -14.54 18.17
N LEU A 80 15.69 -13.35 17.76
CA LEU A 80 16.87 -12.67 18.28
C LEU A 80 16.40 -11.54 19.20
N PRO A 81 16.49 -11.68 20.52
CA PRO A 81 16.09 -10.62 21.44
C PRO A 81 16.99 -9.40 21.25
N LEU A 82 16.39 -8.22 21.27
CA LEU A 82 17.05 -6.91 21.22
C LEU A 82 16.98 -6.28 22.62
N PHE A 83 16.38 -5.10 22.75
CA PHE A 83 16.33 -4.31 23.97
C PHE A 83 14.89 -4.18 24.52
N PRO A 84 14.73 -3.93 25.85
CA PRO A 84 13.43 -3.59 26.42
C PRO A 84 12.91 -2.27 25.84
N PHE A 85 11.63 -2.22 25.48
CA PHE A 85 11.00 -1.02 24.95
C PHE A 85 9.74 -0.69 25.75
N ALA A 86 9.73 0.48 26.38
CA ALA A 86 8.66 0.91 27.27
C ALA A 86 7.52 1.63 26.51
N ASP A 87 6.27 1.35 26.87
CA ASP A 87 5.07 1.98 26.27
C ASP A 87 4.73 3.37 26.81
N THR A 88 5.60 3.94 27.64
CA THR A 88 5.32 5.15 28.42
C THR A 88 4.89 6.35 27.56
N PRO A 89 5.52 6.66 26.41
CA PRO A 89 5.15 7.85 25.63
C PRO A 89 3.97 7.63 24.66
N ARG A 90 3.35 6.43 24.63
CA ARG A 90 2.28 6.11 23.66
C ARG A 90 1.12 7.11 23.67
N THR A 91 0.73 7.58 24.86
CA THR A 91 -0.35 8.57 24.99
C THR A 91 0.06 9.90 24.38
N ILE A 92 1.30 10.34 24.62
CA ILE A 92 1.83 11.61 24.11
C ILE A 92 1.92 11.55 22.58
N ILE A 93 2.47 10.47 22.03
CA ILE A 93 2.59 10.27 20.58
C ILE A 93 1.21 10.30 19.92
N SER A 94 0.23 9.58 20.46
CA SER A 94 -1.14 9.59 19.92
C SER A 94 -1.83 10.95 20.02
N VAL A 95 -1.56 11.75 21.06
CA VAL A 95 -2.05 13.14 21.16
C VAL A 95 -1.40 14.04 20.11
N ILE A 96 -0.09 13.90 19.89
CA ILE A 96 0.63 14.61 18.83
C ILE A 96 0.08 14.22 17.46
N SER A 97 -0.18 12.92 17.22
CA SER A 97 -0.79 12.46 15.97
C SER A 97 -2.21 13.00 15.78
N PHE A 98 -3.00 13.12 16.84
CA PHE A 98 -4.31 13.78 16.77
C PHE A 98 -4.18 15.28 16.45
N ALA A 99 -3.26 15.99 17.09
CA ALA A 99 -3.00 17.40 16.79
C ALA A 99 -2.53 17.59 15.34
N GLY A 100 -1.60 16.76 14.86
CA GLY A 100 -1.16 16.76 13.47
C GLY A 100 -2.31 16.48 12.50
N PHE A 101 -3.14 15.47 12.79
CA PHE A 101 -4.34 15.18 11.99
C PHE A 101 -5.32 16.36 11.96
N ALA A 102 -5.57 17.02 13.10
CA ALA A 102 -6.42 18.21 13.15
C ALA A 102 -5.85 19.37 12.32
N THR A 103 -4.53 19.57 12.35
CA THR A 103 -3.84 20.55 11.49
C THR A 103 -3.99 20.20 10.02
N LEU A 104 -3.87 18.92 9.62
CA LEU A 104 -4.08 18.49 8.24
C LEU A 104 -5.51 18.73 7.77
N VAL A 105 -6.52 18.45 8.63
CA VAL A 105 -7.93 18.76 8.31
C VAL A 105 -8.11 20.27 8.14
N ALA A 106 -7.51 21.10 9.01
CA ALA A 106 -7.54 22.55 8.88
C ALA A 106 -6.85 23.01 7.58
N ALA A 107 -5.69 22.44 7.24
CA ALA A 107 -4.98 22.71 5.99
C ALA A 107 -5.82 22.33 4.76
N GLY A 108 -6.55 21.21 4.79
CA GLY A 108 -7.44 20.84 3.69
C GLY A 108 -8.63 21.79 3.51
N LEU A 109 -9.13 22.39 4.60
CA LEU A 109 -10.25 23.33 4.57
C LEU A 109 -9.82 24.75 4.16
N PHE A 110 -8.71 25.22 4.71
CA PHE A 110 -8.27 26.63 4.67
C PHE A 110 -6.99 26.87 3.85
N GLY A 111 -6.20 25.84 3.56
CA GLY A 111 -4.97 25.94 2.77
C GLY A 111 -5.22 25.83 1.26
N SER A 112 -4.15 25.52 0.51
CA SER A 112 -4.21 25.40 -0.96
C SER A 112 -5.25 24.39 -1.43
N ARG A 113 -5.92 24.67 -2.56
CA ARG A 113 -6.81 23.71 -3.24
C ARG A 113 -6.05 22.77 -4.17
N ASP A 114 -4.79 23.07 -4.47
CA ASP A 114 -3.93 22.19 -5.26
C ASP A 114 -3.49 20.98 -4.41
N PRO A 115 -3.80 19.74 -4.82
CA PRO A 115 -3.44 18.54 -4.06
C PRO A 115 -1.93 18.36 -3.84
N LEU A 116 -1.08 18.85 -4.76
CA LEU A 116 0.39 18.70 -4.63
C LEU A 116 1.01 19.74 -3.70
N SER A 117 0.32 20.87 -3.47
CA SER A 117 0.73 21.91 -2.52
C SER A 117 0.04 21.78 -1.15
N ASN A 118 -0.96 20.90 -1.01
CA ASN A 118 -1.69 20.69 0.24
C ASN A 118 -1.19 19.42 0.96
N PRO A 119 -0.84 19.49 2.25
CA PRO A 119 -0.29 18.33 2.94
C PRO A 119 -1.31 17.21 3.21
N LEU A 120 -2.62 17.49 3.19
CA LEU A 120 -3.63 16.51 3.58
C LEU A 120 -3.75 15.34 2.59
N PRO A 121 -3.95 15.53 1.27
CA PRO A 121 -3.97 14.43 0.30
C PRO A 121 -2.69 13.61 0.32
N LEU A 122 -1.54 14.29 0.30
CA LEU A 122 -0.22 13.66 0.32
C LEU A 122 0.00 12.84 1.60
N THR A 123 -0.45 13.32 2.75
CA THR A 123 -0.33 12.56 3.99
C THR A 123 -1.26 11.35 4.02
N ILE A 124 -2.51 11.47 3.57
CA ILE A 124 -3.46 10.36 3.62
C ILE A 124 -3.12 9.29 2.58
N TRP A 125 -2.91 9.68 1.32
CA TRP A 125 -2.71 8.73 0.23
C TRP A 125 -1.26 8.24 0.17
N THR A 126 -0.29 9.14 0.27
CA THR A 126 1.12 8.77 0.10
C THR A 126 1.75 8.31 1.40
N LEU A 127 1.69 9.12 2.46
CA LEU A 127 2.41 8.79 3.70
C LEU A 127 1.70 7.72 4.55
N LEU A 128 0.38 7.81 4.70
CA LEU A 128 -0.40 6.90 5.53
C LEU A 128 -0.77 5.61 4.77
N TRP A 129 -1.42 5.72 3.62
CA TRP A 129 -1.92 4.55 2.91
C TRP A 129 -0.80 3.72 2.26
N VAL A 130 0.24 4.38 1.73
CA VAL A 130 1.40 3.68 1.13
C VAL A 130 2.56 3.56 2.12
N GLY A 131 3.12 4.69 2.56
CA GLY A 131 4.34 4.72 3.39
C GLY A 131 4.20 3.95 4.70
N LEU A 132 3.14 4.22 5.47
CA LEU A 132 2.91 3.54 6.74
C LEU A 132 2.52 2.07 6.55
N ALA A 133 1.84 1.68 5.46
CA ALA A 133 1.59 0.27 5.18
C ALA A 133 2.90 -0.51 4.98
N ILE A 134 3.85 0.06 4.23
CA ILE A 134 5.18 -0.51 4.03
C ILE A 134 5.93 -0.56 5.37
N ALA A 135 5.97 0.56 6.10
CA ALA A 135 6.66 0.64 7.38
C ALA A 135 6.08 -0.33 8.42
N GLN A 136 4.76 -0.49 8.47
CA GLN A 136 4.06 -1.45 9.33
C GLN A 136 4.42 -2.90 8.95
N GLY A 137 4.54 -3.18 7.65
CA GLY A 137 4.93 -4.48 7.11
C GLY A 137 6.38 -4.86 7.41
N LEU A 138 7.26 -3.87 7.64
CA LEU A 138 8.67 -4.07 7.99
C LEU A 138 8.91 -4.04 9.50
N PHE A 139 8.45 -2.99 10.18
CA PHE A 139 8.80 -2.66 11.56
C PHE A 139 7.77 -3.08 12.61
N GLY A 140 6.58 -3.53 12.20
CA GLY A 140 5.55 -4.04 13.12
C GLY A 140 4.51 -2.98 13.46
N ASP A 141 3.99 -3.01 14.68
CA ASP A 141 2.77 -2.25 15.03
C ASP A 141 3.01 -0.77 15.40
N LEU A 142 3.36 0.04 14.39
CA LEU A 142 3.52 1.49 14.47
C LEU A 142 2.16 2.20 14.67
N TRP A 143 1.11 1.73 14.03
CA TRP A 143 -0.23 2.31 14.11
C TRP A 143 -0.78 2.37 15.54
N SER A 144 -0.44 1.40 16.38
CA SER A 144 -0.83 1.42 17.80
C SER A 144 -0.37 2.67 18.55
N TRP A 145 0.68 3.35 18.07
CA TRP A 145 1.21 4.60 18.60
C TRP A 145 0.63 5.82 17.88
N LEU A 146 0.56 5.76 16.55
CA LEU A 146 0.19 6.89 15.70
C LEU A 146 -1.33 7.13 15.58
N ASN A 147 -2.17 6.17 15.96
CA ASN A 147 -3.61 6.32 15.79
C ASN A 147 -4.12 7.60 16.53
N PRO A 148 -4.94 8.43 15.88
CA PRO A 148 -5.36 9.74 16.41
C PRO A 148 -6.54 9.65 17.40
N TRP A 149 -6.83 8.48 17.98
CA TRP A 149 -7.95 8.30 18.91
C TRP A 149 -7.53 7.88 20.32
N TYR A 150 -6.43 7.12 20.47
CA TYR A 150 -6.01 6.59 21.77
C TYR A 150 -5.75 7.69 22.81
N GLY A 151 -5.00 8.72 22.41
CA GLY A 151 -4.67 9.90 23.21
C GLY A 151 -5.92 10.66 23.66
N PRO A 152 -6.74 11.17 22.72
CA PRO A 152 -7.99 11.86 23.03
C PRO A 152 -8.93 11.04 23.94
N ARG A 153 -9.11 9.75 23.65
CA ARG A 153 -9.94 8.88 24.49
C ARG A 153 -9.36 8.70 25.90
N ARG A 154 -8.04 8.67 26.04
CA ARG A 154 -7.40 8.54 27.36
C ARG A 154 -7.59 9.82 28.18
N ILE A 155 -7.50 10.99 27.57
CA ILE A 155 -7.77 12.29 28.18
C ILE A 155 -9.24 12.36 28.62
N GLU A 156 -10.18 12.07 27.72
CA GLU A 156 -11.63 12.03 28.00
C GLU A 156 -11.93 11.14 29.22
N SER A 157 -11.40 9.92 29.23
CA SER A 157 -11.67 8.98 30.32
C SER A 157 -11.09 9.40 31.67
N ARG A 158 -10.04 10.23 31.69
CA ARG A 158 -9.51 10.82 32.94
C ARG A 158 -10.44 11.94 33.42
N LEU A 159 -10.91 12.78 32.51
CA LEU A 159 -11.85 13.87 32.82
C LEU A 159 -13.20 13.34 33.33
N PHE A 160 -13.74 12.29 32.72
CA PHE A 160 -15.00 11.68 33.16
C PHE A 160 -14.89 10.99 34.52
N LYS A 161 -13.76 10.33 34.81
CA LYS A 161 -13.50 9.74 36.13
C LYS A 161 -13.42 10.81 37.22
N LEU A 162 -12.81 11.96 36.93
CA LEU A 162 -12.77 13.11 37.84
C LEU A 162 -14.17 13.68 38.11
N ARG A 163 -15.11 13.51 37.17
CA ARG A 163 -16.52 13.94 37.29
C ARG A 163 -17.44 12.89 37.90
N GLY A 164 -16.92 11.76 38.41
CA GLY A 164 -17.71 10.72 39.08
C GLY A 164 -18.63 9.89 38.18
N GLY A 165 -18.48 9.97 36.85
CA GLY A 165 -19.34 9.24 35.91
C GLY A 165 -18.82 7.84 35.59
N GLU A 166 -19.48 6.80 36.11
CA GLU A 166 -19.30 5.42 35.65
C GLU A 166 -20.38 5.05 34.61
N GLY A 167 -20.20 5.53 33.38
CA GLY A 167 -21.06 5.12 32.27
C GLY A 167 -20.87 3.63 31.95
N GLN A 168 -21.95 2.84 32.03
CA GLN A 168 -21.97 1.45 31.58
C GLN A 168 -21.74 1.41 30.06
N LYS A 169 -20.62 0.85 29.63
CA LYS A 169 -20.25 0.77 28.22
C LYS A 169 -20.96 -0.41 27.57
N SER A 170 -21.76 -0.14 26.54
CA SER A 170 -22.33 -1.20 25.72
C SER A 170 -21.18 -1.94 25.03
N ARG A 171 -21.20 -3.28 25.02
CA ARG A 171 -20.25 -4.05 24.22
C ARG A 171 -20.77 -4.12 22.79
N LEU A 172 -19.87 -4.19 21.81
CA LEU A 172 -20.30 -4.41 20.43
C LEU A 172 -20.94 -5.81 20.32
N PRO A 173 -22.12 -5.94 19.70
CA PRO A 173 -22.75 -7.25 19.53
C PRO A 173 -21.81 -8.23 18.83
N SER A 174 -21.68 -9.45 19.36
CA SER A 174 -20.71 -10.44 18.87
C SER A 174 -20.97 -10.87 17.41
N TRP A 175 -22.23 -10.89 16.99
CA TRP A 175 -22.67 -11.24 15.63
C TRP A 175 -22.14 -10.26 14.57
N LEU A 176 -21.85 -9.02 14.96
CA LEU A 176 -21.37 -7.99 14.04
C LEU A 176 -19.92 -8.26 13.58
N GLY A 177 -19.17 -9.08 14.33
CA GLY A 177 -17.85 -9.56 13.93
C GLY A 177 -16.91 -8.42 13.55
N ARG A 178 -16.41 -8.45 12.31
CA ARG A 178 -15.63 -7.36 11.68
C ARG A 178 -16.35 -6.70 10.50
N TRP A 179 -17.65 -6.91 10.34
CA TRP A 179 -18.41 -6.32 9.24
C TRP A 179 -18.39 -4.78 9.18
N PRO A 180 -18.39 -4.04 10.31
CA PRO A 180 -18.29 -2.58 10.25
C PRO A 180 -16.97 -2.13 9.61
N ALA A 181 -15.87 -2.84 9.88
CA ALA A 181 -14.59 -2.58 9.24
C ALA A 181 -14.59 -2.92 7.74
N VAL A 182 -15.30 -3.98 7.32
CA VAL A 182 -15.48 -4.31 5.89
C VAL A 182 -16.23 -3.19 5.18
N ILE A 183 -17.32 -2.68 5.78
CA ILE A 183 -18.11 -1.59 5.22
C ILE A 183 -17.28 -0.29 5.13
N LEU A 184 -16.56 0.06 6.21
CA LEU A 184 -15.71 1.24 6.23
C LEU A 184 -14.55 1.13 5.22
N PHE A 185 -13.93 -0.04 5.09
CA PHE A 185 -12.91 -0.27 4.09
C PHE A 185 -13.46 -0.20 2.66
N PHE A 186 -14.65 -0.74 2.41
CA PHE A 186 -15.32 -0.60 1.11
C PHE A 186 -15.60 0.86 0.78
N ALA A 187 -16.11 1.64 1.75
CA ALA A 187 -16.34 3.07 1.57
C ALA A 187 -15.04 3.85 1.32
N PHE A 188 -13.95 3.49 2.01
CA PHE A 188 -12.62 4.04 1.78
C PHE A 188 -12.12 3.74 0.36
N ALA A 189 -12.15 2.47 -0.07
CA ALA A 189 -11.75 2.06 -1.40
C ALA A 189 -12.63 2.70 -2.51
N TRP A 190 -13.93 2.85 -2.25
CA TRP A 190 -14.83 3.54 -3.19
C TRP A 190 -14.48 5.02 -3.28
N PHE A 191 -14.21 5.69 -2.15
CA PHE A 191 -13.81 7.08 -2.15
C PHE A 191 -12.49 7.27 -2.93
N GLU A 192 -11.47 6.48 -2.62
CA GLU A 192 -10.16 6.52 -3.28
C GLU A 192 -10.27 6.27 -4.80
N LEU A 193 -10.95 5.19 -5.20
CA LEU A 193 -10.88 4.68 -6.57
C LEU A 193 -11.97 5.22 -7.51
N ILE A 194 -13.11 5.65 -6.98
CA ILE A 194 -14.31 5.91 -7.79
C ILE A 194 -14.81 7.34 -7.63
N TYR A 195 -14.69 7.93 -6.44
CA TYR A 195 -15.15 9.30 -6.24
C TYR A 195 -14.48 10.27 -7.23
N PRO A 196 -15.19 11.29 -7.77
CA PRO A 196 -14.64 12.12 -8.85
C PRO A 196 -13.36 12.89 -8.52
N ALA A 197 -13.19 13.31 -7.27
CA ALA A 197 -12.06 14.14 -6.85
C ALA A 197 -11.61 13.71 -5.44
N PRO A 198 -10.95 12.55 -5.30
CA PRO A 198 -10.50 12.04 -4.00
C PRO A 198 -9.31 12.84 -3.43
N ASP A 199 -8.56 13.52 -4.30
CA ASP A 199 -7.39 14.32 -3.96
C ASP A 199 -7.72 15.78 -3.67
N ASP A 200 -8.97 16.22 -3.90
CA ASP A 200 -9.41 17.58 -3.54
C ASP A 200 -9.28 17.77 -2.02
N PRO A 201 -8.48 18.74 -1.55
CA PRO A 201 -8.19 18.88 -0.12
C PRO A 201 -9.41 19.15 0.75
N ALA A 202 -10.41 19.91 0.25
CA ALA A 202 -11.61 20.21 1.02
C ALA A 202 -12.48 18.96 1.20
N ARG A 203 -12.76 18.26 0.10
CA ARG A 203 -13.58 17.07 0.08
C ARG A 203 -12.95 15.98 0.94
N LEU A 204 -11.63 15.81 0.83
CA LEU A 204 -10.89 14.87 1.66
C LEU A 204 -10.89 15.28 3.15
N ALA A 205 -10.79 16.57 3.47
CA ALA A 205 -10.89 17.05 4.86
C ALA A 205 -12.23 16.71 5.50
N TYR A 206 -13.34 16.90 4.77
CA TYR A 206 -14.65 16.48 5.24
C TYR A 206 -14.77 14.97 5.41
N ALA A 207 -14.31 14.19 4.43
CA ALA A 207 -14.36 12.73 4.49
C ALA A 207 -13.52 12.17 5.66
N ALA A 208 -12.27 12.63 5.81
CA ALA A 208 -11.37 12.22 6.87
C ALA A 208 -11.85 12.69 8.25
N GLY A 209 -12.32 13.94 8.36
CA GLY A 209 -12.89 14.49 9.60
C GLY A 209 -14.14 13.75 10.04
N LEU A 210 -15.06 13.47 9.11
CA LEU A 210 -16.27 12.67 9.38
C LEU A 210 -15.91 11.24 9.79
N TYR A 211 -14.97 10.62 9.08
CA TYR A 211 -14.45 9.29 9.42
C TYR A 211 -13.90 9.24 10.85
N TRP A 212 -13.04 10.22 11.19
CA TRP A 212 -12.46 10.33 12.53
C TRP A 212 -13.54 10.52 13.60
N LEU A 213 -14.51 11.41 13.36
CA LEU A 213 -15.58 11.73 14.29
C LEU A 213 -16.50 10.54 14.54
N LEU A 214 -17.00 9.89 13.48
CA LEU A 214 -17.86 8.72 13.60
C LEU A 214 -17.16 7.56 14.33
N THR A 215 -15.89 7.34 13.99
CA THR A 215 -15.05 6.34 14.67
C THR A 215 -14.87 6.68 16.15
N PHE A 216 -14.62 7.95 16.49
CA PHE A 216 -14.48 8.39 17.87
C PHE A 216 -15.78 8.21 18.66
N ILE A 217 -16.93 8.59 18.09
CA ILE A 217 -18.26 8.37 18.70
C ILE A 217 -18.49 6.88 18.97
N ALA A 218 -18.18 6.01 17.99
CA ALA A 218 -18.29 4.57 18.18
C ALA A 218 -17.35 4.03 19.27
N MET A 219 -16.15 4.59 19.41
CA MET A 219 -15.23 4.25 20.52
C MET A 219 -15.74 4.72 21.89
N LEU A 220 -16.49 5.82 21.96
CA LEU A 220 -17.15 6.27 23.19
C LEU A 220 -18.32 5.35 23.55
N ALA A 221 -19.14 4.97 22.56
CA ALA A 221 -20.32 4.13 22.75
C ALA A 221 -19.97 2.66 23.08
N PHE A 222 -19.09 2.04 22.29
CA PHE A 222 -18.76 0.61 22.38
C PHE A 222 -17.45 0.32 23.13
N GLY A 223 -16.70 1.37 23.47
CA GLY A 223 -15.39 1.27 24.08
C GLY A 223 -14.25 1.10 23.05
N TYR A 224 -13.20 1.88 23.23
CA TYR A 224 -11.98 1.88 22.40
C TYR A 224 -11.48 0.47 22.01
N ARG A 225 -11.28 -0.43 22.99
CA ARG A 225 -10.70 -1.74 22.72
C ARG A 225 -11.56 -2.62 21.80
N ASP A 226 -12.88 -2.55 21.95
CA ASP A 226 -13.78 -3.42 21.19
C ASP A 226 -13.98 -2.86 19.77
N TRP A 227 -14.20 -1.55 19.65
CA TRP A 227 -14.31 -0.88 18.34
C TRP A 227 -13.01 -0.96 17.54
N SER A 228 -11.84 -0.65 18.13
CA SER A 228 -10.55 -0.73 17.40
C SER A 228 -10.23 -2.13 16.88
N ARG A 229 -10.70 -3.20 17.54
CA ARG A 229 -10.40 -4.59 17.13
C ARG A 229 -11.39 -5.16 16.12
N ARG A 230 -12.55 -4.51 15.94
CA ARG A 230 -13.69 -5.05 15.17
C ARG A 230 -14.25 -4.10 14.13
N GLY A 231 -14.36 -2.82 14.44
CA GLY A 231 -14.99 -1.82 13.59
C GLY A 231 -14.00 -0.91 12.87
N GLU A 232 -12.88 -0.54 13.48
CA GLU A 232 -11.95 0.43 12.87
C GLU A 232 -11.03 -0.25 11.84
N PHE A 233 -11.17 0.15 10.57
CA PHE A 233 -10.58 -0.60 9.46
C PHE A 233 -9.06 -0.44 9.36
N LEU A 234 -8.49 0.74 9.66
CA LEU A 234 -7.04 0.96 9.59
C LEU A 234 -6.34 0.13 10.66
N THR A 235 -6.87 0.07 11.89
CA THR A 235 -6.33 -0.79 12.94
C THR A 235 -6.34 -2.25 12.51
N ILE A 236 -7.41 -2.72 11.87
CA ILE A 236 -7.48 -4.12 11.42
C ILE A 236 -6.51 -4.37 10.27
N PHE A 237 -6.48 -3.50 9.27
CA PHE A 237 -5.57 -3.57 8.12
C PHE A 237 -4.11 -3.58 8.58
N PHE A 238 -3.69 -2.57 9.34
CA PHE A 238 -2.32 -2.44 9.84
C PHE A 238 -1.95 -3.55 10.83
N ALA A 239 -2.89 -4.07 11.64
CA ALA A 239 -2.62 -5.22 12.49
C ALA A 239 -2.43 -6.52 11.69
N MET A 240 -3.11 -6.68 10.55
CA MET A 240 -2.91 -7.82 9.64
C MET A 240 -1.56 -7.72 8.95
N VAL A 241 -1.19 -6.54 8.45
CA VAL A 241 0.11 -6.26 7.80
C VAL A 241 1.28 -6.44 8.79
N ALA A 242 1.15 -5.95 10.03
CA ALA A 242 2.20 -6.07 11.07
C ALA A 242 2.57 -7.52 11.43
N ARG A 243 1.76 -8.52 11.04
CA ARG A 243 2.08 -9.95 11.23
C ARG A 243 3.26 -10.42 10.37
N PHE A 244 3.63 -9.65 9.36
CA PHE A 244 4.74 -9.97 8.46
C PHE A 244 6.03 -9.22 8.78
N ALA A 245 5.98 -8.27 9.73
CA ALA A 245 7.13 -7.52 10.17
C ALA A 245 8.25 -8.40 10.74
N ILE A 246 9.49 -7.94 10.53
CA ILE A 246 10.71 -8.56 11.06
C ILE A 246 10.95 -8.22 12.52
N VAL A 247 10.21 -7.26 13.08
CA VAL A 247 10.28 -6.88 14.49
C VAL A 247 9.02 -7.35 15.21
N GLU A 248 9.20 -8.05 16.33
CA GLU A 248 8.16 -8.48 17.25
C GLU A 248 8.44 -7.92 18.64
N ARG A 249 7.39 -7.75 19.45
CA ARG A 249 7.52 -7.47 20.86
C ARG A 249 7.13 -8.71 21.65
N ASP A 250 8.02 -9.16 22.53
CA ASP A 250 7.78 -10.30 23.40
C ASP A 250 6.83 -9.95 24.55
N GLU A 251 6.35 -10.97 25.27
CA GLU A 251 5.44 -10.82 26.42
C GLU A 251 6.07 -10.04 27.59
N HIS A 252 7.41 -9.96 27.63
CA HIS A 252 8.18 -9.25 28.64
C HIS A 252 8.48 -7.79 28.22
N GLY A 253 7.93 -7.34 27.09
CA GLY A 253 8.08 -5.98 26.58
C GLY A 253 9.40 -5.70 25.84
N ARG A 254 10.21 -6.72 25.53
CA ARG A 254 11.43 -6.59 24.74
C ARG A 254 11.13 -6.71 23.24
N LEU A 255 11.84 -5.92 22.45
CA LEU A 255 11.85 -6.10 21.01
C LEU A 255 12.70 -7.32 20.65
N ALA A 256 12.29 -8.06 19.63
CA ALA A 256 13.03 -9.19 19.08
C ALA A 256 12.91 -9.20 17.56
N LEU A 257 13.97 -9.59 16.87
CA LEU A 257 13.91 -9.88 15.44
C LEU A 257 13.34 -11.28 15.21
N CYS A 258 12.42 -11.35 14.26
CA CYS A 258 11.78 -12.57 13.80
C CYS A 258 11.76 -12.64 12.28
N TRP A 259 11.63 -13.83 11.74
CA TRP A 259 11.45 -14.00 10.31
C TRP A 259 10.06 -13.51 9.85
N PRO A 260 9.95 -12.92 8.65
CA PRO A 260 8.67 -12.49 8.09
C PRO A 260 7.63 -13.61 8.12
N GLY A 261 6.40 -13.30 8.55
CA GLY A 261 5.29 -14.26 8.62
C GLY A 261 5.37 -15.26 9.78
N SER A 262 6.45 -15.30 10.55
CA SER A 262 6.58 -16.26 11.68
C SER A 262 5.54 -16.05 12.78
N LYS A 263 4.97 -14.84 12.90
CA LYS A 263 3.86 -14.53 13.82
C LYS A 263 2.57 -15.28 13.46
N LEU A 264 2.45 -15.77 12.22
CA LEU A 264 1.31 -16.57 11.77
C LEU A 264 1.34 -18.02 12.25
N LEU A 265 2.46 -18.48 12.80
CA LEU A 265 2.55 -19.81 13.41
C LEU A 265 1.50 -20.01 14.52
N GLY A 266 1.16 -18.95 15.25
CA GLY A 266 0.13 -18.93 16.29
C GLY A 266 -1.20 -18.30 15.86
N ALA A 267 -1.39 -18.01 14.56
CA ALA A 267 -2.62 -17.37 14.11
C ALA A 267 -3.84 -18.29 14.26
N ALA A 268 -4.92 -17.74 14.81
CA ALA A 268 -6.24 -18.37 14.80
C ALA A 268 -6.92 -18.17 13.42
N PRO A 269 -7.79 -19.12 13.01
CA PRO A 269 -8.66 -18.93 11.86
C PRO A 269 -9.51 -17.66 11.99
N LEU A 270 -9.62 -16.90 10.91
CA LEU A 270 -10.47 -15.71 10.87
C LEU A 270 -11.94 -16.07 10.69
N PRO A 271 -12.87 -15.31 11.30
CA PRO A 271 -14.29 -15.41 10.96
C PRO A 271 -14.55 -14.91 9.53
N ALA A 272 -15.73 -15.21 8.98
CA ALA A 272 -16.14 -14.83 7.63
C ALA A 272 -15.90 -13.33 7.32
N SER A 273 -16.22 -12.44 8.26
CA SER A 273 -15.97 -11.00 8.09
C SER A 273 -14.48 -10.65 7.99
N GLY A 274 -13.59 -11.42 8.63
CA GLY A 274 -12.14 -11.23 8.51
C GLY A 274 -11.59 -11.77 7.19
N ILE A 275 -12.17 -12.86 6.67
CA ILE A 275 -11.87 -13.37 5.32
C ILE A 275 -12.29 -12.33 4.28
N ALA A 276 -13.54 -11.84 4.38
CA ALA A 276 -14.08 -10.80 3.50
C ALA A 276 -13.21 -9.53 3.51
N PHE A 277 -12.75 -9.09 4.69
CA PHE A 277 -11.87 -7.92 4.82
C PHE A 277 -10.56 -8.08 4.03
N LEU A 278 -9.87 -9.20 4.18
CA LEU A 278 -8.60 -9.45 3.50
C LEU A 278 -8.78 -9.58 1.98
N LEU A 279 -9.82 -10.30 1.55
CA LEU A 279 -10.11 -10.46 0.14
C LEU A 279 -10.57 -9.15 -0.50
N LEU A 280 -11.30 -8.31 0.25
CA LEU A 280 -11.67 -6.97 -0.19
C LEU A 280 -10.43 -6.09 -0.36
N SER A 281 -9.49 -6.14 0.59
CA SER A 281 -8.21 -5.42 0.48
C SER A 281 -7.36 -5.88 -0.71
N LEU A 282 -7.27 -7.18 -0.98
CA LEU A 282 -6.64 -7.69 -2.21
C LEU A 282 -7.36 -7.16 -3.45
N SER A 283 -8.69 -7.20 -3.44
CA SER A 283 -9.51 -6.83 -4.59
C SER A 283 -9.47 -5.34 -4.91
N SER A 284 -9.40 -4.46 -3.90
CA SER A 284 -9.37 -3.02 -4.12
C SER A 284 -8.10 -2.61 -4.85
N VAL A 285 -6.93 -3.10 -4.42
CA VAL A 285 -5.65 -2.78 -5.08
C VAL A 285 -5.55 -3.42 -6.46
N SER A 286 -6.09 -4.64 -6.62
CA SER A 286 -6.19 -5.31 -7.93
C SER A 286 -7.07 -4.52 -8.89
N PHE A 287 -8.19 -4.01 -8.39
CA PHE A 287 -9.12 -3.21 -9.17
C PHE A 287 -8.55 -1.83 -9.50
N ASP A 288 -7.79 -1.19 -8.60
CA ASP A 288 -7.09 0.06 -8.90
C ASP A 288 -6.19 -0.09 -10.13
N GLY A 289 -5.35 -1.12 -10.14
CA GLY A 289 -4.51 -1.45 -11.30
C GLY A 289 -5.32 -1.78 -12.55
N LEU A 290 -6.36 -2.61 -12.43
CA LEU A 290 -7.18 -3.07 -13.56
C LEU A 290 -7.98 -1.92 -14.20
N SER A 291 -8.60 -1.06 -13.39
CA SER A 291 -9.54 -0.03 -13.82
C SER A 291 -8.92 1.01 -14.75
N LYS A 292 -7.60 1.20 -14.65
CA LYS A 292 -6.82 2.13 -15.48
C LYS A 292 -6.36 1.49 -16.80
N THR A 293 -6.46 0.17 -16.95
CA THR A 293 -5.92 -0.53 -18.13
C THR A 293 -6.73 -0.26 -19.40
N PHE A 294 -6.06 -0.28 -20.55
CA PHE A 294 -6.73 -0.20 -21.85
C PHE A 294 -7.73 -1.35 -22.04
N PHE A 295 -7.41 -2.53 -21.50
CA PHE A 295 -8.30 -3.68 -21.51
C PHE A 295 -9.63 -3.40 -20.81
N TRP A 296 -9.59 -2.91 -19.57
CA TRP A 296 -10.79 -2.63 -18.80
C TRP A 296 -11.67 -1.56 -19.46
N LEU A 297 -11.06 -0.44 -19.86
CA LEU A 297 -11.78 0.65 -20.52
C LEU A 297 -12.38 0.20 -21.87
N GLY A 298 -11.65 -0.61 -22.63
CA GLY A 298 -12.11 -1.18 -23.89
C GLY A 298 -13.33 -2.11 -23.75
N LEU A 299 -13.47 -2.84 -22.64
CA LEU A 299 -14.66 -3.67 -22.37
C LEU A 299 -15.96 -2.85 -22.32
N PHE A 300 -15.86 -1.56 -21.99
CA PHE A 300 -16.99 -0.64 -21.90
C PHE A 300 -17.04 0.37 -23.06
N GLY A 301 -16.24 0.15 -24.12
CA GLY A 301 -16.18 1.03 -25.29
C GLY A 301 -15.59 2.42 -24.99
N ILE A 302 -14.84 2.57 -23.90
CA ILE A 302 -14.18 3.83 -23.55
C ILE A 302 -12.81 3.89 -24.21
N ASN A 303 -12.59 4.94 -25.01
CA ASN A 303 -11.28 5.22 -25.60
C ASN A 303 -10.30 5.65 -24.49
N PRO A 304 -9.24 4.88 -24.20
CA PRO A 304 -8.28 5.21 -23.14
C PRO A 304 -7.52 6.53 -23.37
N LEU A 305 -7.39 6.95 -24.64
CA LEU A 305 -6.70 8.18 -25.03
C LEU A 305 -7.60 9.42 -24.92
N GLU A 306 -8.91 9.22 -24.78
CA GLU A 306 -9.91 10.28 -24.60
C GLU A 306 -10.69 9.99 -23.31
N TYR A 307 -9.96 9.97 -22.19
CA TYR A 307 -10.53 9.60 -20.90
C TYR A 307 -11.68 10.55 -20.51
N PRO A 308 -12.93 10.05 -20.37
CA PRO A 308 -14.13 10.89 -20.20
C PRO A 308 -14.25 11.53 -18.81
N GLY A 309 -13.25 11.34 -17.95
CA GLY A 309 -13.25 11.76 -16.56
C GLY A 309 -13.89 10.73 -15.61
N ARG A 310 -13.53 10.82 -14.33
CA ARG A 310 -13.97 9.87 -13.29
C ARG A 310 -15.49 9.86 -13.09
N THR A 311 -16.16 11.01 -13.27
CA THR A 311 -17.63 11.14 -13.12
C THR A 311 -18.39 10.23 -14.08
N ALA A 312 -17.96 10.14 -15.34
CA ALA A 312 -18.59 9.27 -16.34
C ALA A 312 -18.40 7.78 -16.02
N LEU A 313 -17.35 7.44 -15.28
CA LEU A 313 -16.97 6.06 -14.98
C LEU A 313 -17.50 5.57 -13.63
N ILE A 314 -18.19 6.38 -12.83
CA ILE A 314 -18.64 5.99 -11.47
C ILE A 314 -19.39 4.65 -11.48
N GLY A 315 -20.34 4.46 -12.40
CA GLY A 315 -21.14 3.23 -12.48
C GLY A 315 -20.29 2.00 -12.84
N ILE A 316 -19.49 2.12 -13.89
CA ILE A 316 -18.59 1.06 -14.37
C ILE A 316 -17.56 0.71 -13.29
N SER A 317 -16.96 1.70 -12.65
CA SER A 317 -15.93 1.47 -11.64
C SER A 317 -16.51 0.92 -10.33
N SER A 318 -17.72 1.34 -9.93
CA SER A 318 -18.43 0.75 -8.78
C SER A 318 -18.77 -0.72 -9.03
N PHE A 319 -19.28 -1.03 -10.22
CA PHE A 319 -19.53 -2.40 -10.63
C PHE A 319 -18.24 -3.22 -10.65
N GLY A 320 -17.17 -2.66 -11.22
CA GLY A 320 -15.85 -3.30 -11.28
C GLY A 320 -15.28 -3.63 -9.90
N LEU A 321 -15.31 -2.69 -8.95
CA LEU A 321 -14.82 -2.93 -7.59
C LEU A 321 -15.56 -4.11 -6.91
N VAL A 322 -16.90 -4.15 -7.02
CA VAL A 322 -17.70 -5.25 -6.47
C VAL A 322 -17.45 -6.56 -7.21
N LEU A 323 -17.38 -6.51 -8.55
CA LEU A 323 -17.14 -7.69 -9.38
C LEU A 323 -15.77 -8.32 -9.07
N THR A 324 -14.71 -7.50 -8.99
CA THR A 324 -13.37 -7.95 -8.65
C THR A 324 -13.33 -8.58 -7.26
N PHE A 325 -14.02 -8.00 -6.27
CA PHE A 325 -14.17 -8.61 -4.94
C PHE A 325 -14.84 -9.99 -5.01
N VAL A 326 -15.98 -10.10 -5.69
CA VAL A 326 -16.72 -11.37 -5.81
C VAL A 326 -15.89 -12.43 -6.53
N LEU A 327 -15.25 -12.09 -7.65
CA LEU A 327 -14.46 -13.03 -8.45
C LEU A 327 -13.23 -13.55 -7.68
N LEU A 328 -12.45 -12.66 -7.06
CA LEU A 328 -11.27 -13.05 -6.28
C LEU A 328 -11.66 -13.85 -5.04
N ALA A 329 -12.76 -13.49 -4.38
CA ALA A 329 -13.25 -14.25 -3.23
C ALA A 329 -13.77 -15.63 -3.63
N ALA A 330 -14.51 -15.74 -4.73
CA ALA A 330 -14.98 -17.01 -5.27
C ALA A 330 -13.80 -17.90 -5.68
N ALA A 331 -12.80 -17.36 -6.38
CA ALA A 331 -11.60 -18.09 -6.78
C ALA A 331 -10.83 -18.62 -5.56
N PHE A 332 -10.63 -17.79 -4.53
CA PHE A 332 -9.98 -18.20 -3.28
C PHE A 332 -10.76 -19.31 -2.57
N LEU A 333 -12.08 -19.13 -2.37
CA LEU A 333 -12.90 -20.12 -1.68
C LEU A 333 -12.96 -21.43 -2.47
N LEU A 334 -13.09 -21.37 -3.80
CA LEU A 334 -13.05 -22.55 -4.66
C LEU A 334 -11.71 -23.29 -4.54
N ALA A 335 -10.59 -22.58 -4.57
CA ALA A 335 -9.26 -23.18 -4.40
C ALA A 335 -9.13 -23.88 -3.04
N VAL A 336 -9.60 -23.25 -1.96
CA VAL A 336 -9.62 -23.87 -0.62
C VAL A 336 -10.51 -25.12 -0.60
N ILE A 337 -11.72 -25.04 -1.14
CA ILE A 337 -12.68 -26.17 -1.16
C ILE A 337 -12.11 -27.34 -1.96
N LEU A 338 -11.59 -27.10 -3.16
CA LEU A 338 -10.96 -28.13 -3.99
C LEU A 338 -9.76 -28.75 -3.27
N GLY A 339 -8.92 -27.93 -2.63
CA GLY A 339 -7.79 -28.39 -1.84
C GLY A 339 -8.22 -29.31 -0.69
N GLN A 340 -9.22 -28.90 0.10
CA GLN A 340 -9.73 -29.72 1.20
C GLN A 340 -10.34 -31.04 0.70
N ARG A 341 -11.02 -31.05 -0.45
CA ARG A 341 -11.56 -32.25 -1.09
C ARG A 341 -10.44 -33.19 -1.55
N LEU A 342 -9.41 -32.68 -2.24
CA LEU A 342 -8.27 -33.47 -2.71
C LEU A 342 -7.50 -34.12 -1.54
N ALA A 343 -7.39 -33.43 -0.41
CA ALA A 343 -6.72 -33.94 0.78
C ALA A 343 -7.57 -34.91 1.62
N GLY A 344 -8.86 -35.12 1.27
CA GLY A 344 -9.79 -35.91 2.09
C GLY A 344 -9.98 -35.33 3.50
N SER A 345 -9.97 -34.00 3.62
CA SER A 345 -10.04 -33.28 4.89
C SER A 345 -11.37 -33.48 5.60
N ARG A 346 -11.33 -33.55 6.93
CA ARG A 346 -12.53 -33.49 7.80
C ARG A 346 -12.76 -32.11 8.41
N HIS A 347 -11.87 -31.15 8.17
CA HIS A 347 -12.02 -29.79 8.68
C HIS A 347 -13.16 -29.06 7.97
N SER A 348 -13.82 -28.15 8.69
CA SER A 348 -14.83 -27.29 8.08
C SER A 348 -14.18 -26.36 7.04
N HIS A 349 -14.87 -26.12 5.91
CA HIS A 349 -14.36 -25.21 4.87
C HIS A 349 -14.14 -23.79 5.40
N GLY A 350 -14.97 -23.33 6.33
CA GLY A 350 -14.85 -22.01 6.95
C GLY A 350 -13.59 -21.88 7.82
N GLU A 351 -13.25 -22.91 8.59
CA GLU A 351 -12.01 -22.95 9.38
C GLU A 351 -10.77 -22.96 8.48
N ALA A 352 -10.78 -23.81 7.44
CA ALA A 352 -9.68 -23.88 6.48
C ALA A 352 -9.49 -22.55 5.73
N ALA A 353 -10.58 -21.94 5.24
CA ALA A 353 -10.54 -20.65 4.57
C ALA A 353 -10.08 -19.53 5.52
N GLY A 354 -10.59 -19.53 6.76
CA GLY A 354 -10.21 -18.56 7.80
C GLY A 354 -8.74 -18.63 8.18
N LEU A 355 -8.12 -19.81 8.10
CA LEU A 355 -6.69 -19.95 8.33
C LEU A 355 -5.88 -19.61 7.07
N LEU A 356 -6.23 -20.19 5.92
CA LEU A 356 -5.46 -20.05 4.68
C LEU A 356 -5.53 -18.64 4.08
N VAL A 357 -6.54 -17.82 4.38
CA VAL A 357 -6.61 -16.43 3.87
C VAL A 357 -5.41 -15.59 4.32
N TRP A 358 -4.75 -15.94 5.42
CA TRP A 358 -3.51 -15.28 5.85
C TRP A 358 -2.38 -15.39 4.83
N SER A 359 -2.38 -16.41 3.95
CA SER A 359 -1.39 -16.52 2.88
C SER A 359 -1.60 -15.51 1.75
N ILE A 360 -2.74 -14.82 1.71
CA ILE A 360 -3.03 -13.79 0.70
C ILE A 360 -2.39 -12.44 1.06
N VAL A 361 -2.16 -12.17 2.35
CA VAL A 361 -1.65 -10.86 2.79
C VAL A 361 -0.29 -10.50 2.18
N PRO A 362 0.71 -11.40 2.07
CA PRO A 362 1.96 -11.09 1.38
C PRO A 362 1.77 -10.72 -0.09
N ILE A 363 0.79 -11.32 -0.76
CA ILE A 363 0.47 -11.04 -2.17
C ILE A 363 -0.08 -9.62 -2.29
N ALA A 364 -1.09 -9.30 -1.48
CA ALA A 364 -1.68 -7.97 -1.44
C ALA A 364 -0.63 -6.90 -1.08
N LEU A 365 0.18 -7.13 -0.04
CA LEU A 365 1.21 -6.19 0.39
C LEU A 365 2.29 -5.97 -0.68
N ALA A 366 2.78 -7.04 -1.31
CA ALA A 366 3.80 -6.92 -2.36
C ALA A 366 3.28 -6.18 -3.59
N TYR A 367 2.04 -6.46 -4.01
CA TYR A 367 1.42 -5.69 -5.08
C TYR A 367 1.21 -4.23 -4.68
N HIS A 368 0.74 -3.95 -3.44
CA HIS A 368 0.59 -2.59 -2.92
C HIS A 368 1.92 -1.81 -2.98
N VAL A 369 3.01 -2.40 -2.49
CA VAL A 369 4.34 -1.78 -2.54
C VAL A 369 4.76 -1.55 -3.99
N ALA A 370 4.67 -2.56 -4.85
CA ALA A 370 5.11 -2.45 -6.23
C ALA A 370 4.29 -1.41 -7.01
N HIS A 371 2.97 -1.42 -6.85
CA HIS A 371 2.03 -0.55 -7.55
C HIS A 371 2.24 0.93 -7.17
N TYR A 372 2.40 1.24 -5.88
CA TYR A 372 2.52 2.62 -5.40
C TYR A 372 3.96 3.10 -5.24
N LEU A 373 4.98 2.33 -5.67
CA LEU A 373 6.38 2.70 -5.49
C LEU A 373 6.73 4.03 -6.15
N THR A 374 6.27 4.27 -7.39
CA THR A 374 6.54 5.53 -8.11
C THR A 374 5.87 6.71 -7.44
N ALA A 375 4.60 6.57 -7.08
CA ALA A 375 3.84 7.59 -6.35
C ALA A 375 4.54 7.92 -5.03
N LEU A 376 5.01 6.93 -4.27
CA LEU A 376 5.75 7.17 -3.03
C LEU A 376 7.05 7.94 -3.25
N LEU A 377 7.80 7.64 -4.31
CA LEU A 377 9.08 8.30 -4.61
C LEU A 377 8.90 9.76 -5.04
N VAL A 378 7.82 10.09 -5.75
CA VAL A 378 7.55 11.45 -6.23
C VAL A 378 6.69 12.23 -5.24
N ASP A 379 5.51 11.71 -4.89
CA ASP A 379 4.57 12.38 -3.98
C ASP A 379 5.11 12.43 -2.54
N GLY A 380 6.05 11.56 -2.18
CA GLY A 380 6.78 11.66 -0.92
C GLY A 380 7.62 12.94 -0.84
N GLN A 381 8.17 13.40 -1.97
CA GLN A 381 8.89 14.68 -2.04
C GLN A 381 7.92 15.86 -1.88
N TYR A 382 6.80 15.82 -2.61
CA TYR A 382 5.73 16.82 -2.44
C TYR A 382 5.22 16.85 -1.00
N ALA A 383 5.07 15.70 -0.34
CA ALA A 383 4.62 15.64 1.05
C ALA A 383 5.57 16.38 2.00
N ILE A 384 6.88 16.24 1.81
CA ILE A 384 7.89 16.94 2.62
C ILE A 384 7.81 18.46 2.40
N ALA A 385 7.68 18.89 1.16
CA ALA A 385 7.54 20.31 0.82
C ALA A 385 6.24 20.90 1.40
N ALA A 386 5.10 20.24 1.15
CA ALA A 386 3.78 20.67 1.63
C ALA A 386 3.66 20.67 3.16
N LEU A 387 4.34 19.75 3.87
CA LEU A 387 4.39 19.77 5.34
C LEU A 387 5.20 20.96 5.88
N SER A 388 6.12 21.52 5.09
CA SER A 388 6.91 22.70 5.47
C SER A 388 6.13 24.01 5.34
N ASP A 389 5.16 24.08 4.42
CA ASP A 389 4.20 25.19 4.28
C ASP A 389 2.74 24.69 4.23
N PRO A 390 2.20 24.17 5.34
CA PRO A 390 0.93 23.42 5.34
C PRO A 390 -0.30 24.25 4.93
N PHE A 391 -0.24 25.57 5.04
CA PHE A 391 -1.34 26.47 4.65
C PHE A 391 -1.05 27.26 3.37
N ALA A 392 0.08 27.02 2.70
CA ALA A 392 0.55 27.80 1.55
C ALA A 392 0.62 29.32 1.84
N LEU A 393 1.15 29.68 3.01
CA LEU A 393 1.27 31.08 3.47
C LEU A 393 2.70 31.61 3.33
N GLY A 394 3.60 30.87 2.69
CA GLY A 394 5.02 31.18 2.61
C GLY A 394 5.78 30.79 3.88
N TRP A 395 5.26 29.83 4.66
CA TRP A 395 5.99 29.29 5.80
C TRP A 395 7.12 28.36 5.34
N ASN A 396 8.05 28.07 6.25
CA ASN A 396 9.07 27.06 6.00
C ASN A 396 9.47 26.35 7.29
N LEU A 397 8.52 25.61 7.87
CA LEU A 397 8.63 25.01 9.21
C LEU A 397 9.81 24.04 9.35
N PHE A 398 10.16 23.33 8.26
CA PHE A 398 11.22 22.32 8.24
C PHE A 398 12.37 22.65 7.28
N GLY A 399 12.38 23.84 6.68
CA GLY A 399 13.41 24.24 5.72
C GLY A 399 13.25 23.65 4.30
N ALA A 400 12.17 22.92 4.02
CA ALA A 400 11.98 22.18 2.76
C ALA A 400 10.83 22.72 1.87
N ALA A 401 10.23 23.87 2.19
CA ALA A 401 9.12 24.42 1.41
C ALA A 401 9.48 24.68 -0.07
N ASP A 402 10.71 25.14 -0.34
CA ASP A 402 11.21 25.45 -1.69
C ASP A 402 11.98 24.29 -2.34
N MET A 403 11.84 23.07 -1.81
CA MET A 403 12.53 21.88 -2.31
C MET A 403 12.11 21.59 -3.77
N GLN A 404 13.10 21.44 -4.64
CA GLN A 404 12.86 21.07 -6.03
C GLN A 404 12.43 19.60 -6.11
N ILE A 405 11.36 19.32 -6.85
CA ILE A 405 10.83 17.96 -6.97
C ILE A 405 11.51 17.23 -8.14
N GLU A 406 12.20 16.15 -7.82
CA GLU A 406 12.96 15.35 -8.78
C GLU A 406 12.10 14.25 -9.41
N ALA A 407 11.07 14.63 -10.18
CA ALA A 407 10.25 13.67 -10.93
C ALA A 407 11.08 12.83 -11.93
N GLY A 408 12.25 13.33 -12.36
CA GLY A 408 13.20 12.62 -13.20
C GLY A 408 13.73 11.31 -12.60
N LEU A 409 13.61 11.10 -11.29
CA LEU A 409 13.99 9.86 -10.61
C LEU A 409 13.22 8.65 -11.16
N VAL A 410 11.97 8.84 -11.56
CA VAL A 410 11.09 7.76 -12.06
C VAL A 410 10.89 7.80 -13.56
N ALA A 411 11.34 8.87 -14.23
CA ALA A 411 11.19 9.05 -15.67
C ALA A 411 12.43 8.57 -16.46
N GLY A 412 12.19 8.10 -17.69
CA GLY A 412 13.23 7.68 -18.63
C GLY A 412 13.57 6.19 -18.60
N ALA A 413 14.28 5.74 -19.64
CA ALA A 413 14.52 4.32 -19.90
C ALA A 413 15.32 3.60 -18.78
N HIS A 414 16.33 4.25 -18.22
CA HIS A 414 17.14 3.65 -17.15
C HIS A 414 16.36 3.47 -15.84
N SER A 415 15.63 4.52 -15.43
CA SER A 415 14.76 4.49 -14.26
C SER A 415 13.64 3.47 -14.42
N ALA A 416 13.00 3.42 -15.60
CA ALA A 416 11.97 2.42 -15.91
C ALA A 416 12.49 0.98 -15.80
N TRP A 417 13.72 0.70 -16.26
CA TRP A 417 14.34 -0.61 -16.13
C TRP A 417 14.55 -1.01 -14.66
N TRP A 418 15.14 -0.12 -13.85
CA TRP A 418 15.36 -0.39 -12.42
C TRP A 418 14.07 -0.58 -11.65
N LEU A 419 13.11 0.34 -11.88
CA LEU A 419 11.80 0.31 -11.25
C LEU A 419 11.06 -0.98 -11.59
N TRP A 420 11.04 -1.38 -12.87
CA TRP A 420 10.42 -2.63 -13.31
C TRP A 420 11.04 -3.84 -12.60
N ASN A 421 12.38 -3.94 -12.57
CA ASN A 421 13.05 -5.08 -11.92
C ASN A 421 12.78 -5.11 -10.40
N LEU A 422 12.76 -3.95 -9.75
CA LEU A 422 12.44 -3.85 -8.33
C LEU A 422 10.98 -4.24 -8.05
N GLN A 423 10.02 -3.70 -8.80
CA GLN A 423 8.60 -4.02 -8.68
C GLN A 423 8.32 -5.51 -8.94
N ALA A 424 8.89 -6.07 -10.02
CA ALA A 424 8.76 -7.49 -10.33
C ALA A 424 9.38 -8.36 -9.24
N GLY A 425 10.58 -7.99 -8.76
CA GLY A 425 11.26 -8.68 -7.65
C GLY A 425 10.43 -8.67 -6.36
N ILE A 426 9.83 -7.53 -6.01
CA ILE A 426 8.93 -7.38 -4.86
C ILE A 426 7.71 -8.31 -5.00
N ILE A 427 7.06 -8.31 -6.16
CA ILE A 427 5.89 -9.19 -6.42
C ILE A 427 6.28 -10.66 -6.28
N ILE A 428 7.38 -11.09 -6.90
CA ILE A 428 7.82 -12.49 -6.86
C ILE A 428 8.19 -12.90 -5.42
N ALA A 429 8.94 -12.06 -4.70
CA ALA A 429 9.31 -12.33 -3.31
C ALA A 429 8.09 -12.41 -2.39
N GLY A 430 7.11 -11.52 -2.59
CA GLY A 430 5.83 -11.54 -1.88
C GLY A 430 5.04 -12.83 -2.11
N HIS A 431 4.99 -13.32 -3.36
CA HIS A 431 4.34 -14.58 -3.68
C HIS A 431 5.10 -15.80 -3.14
N MET A 432 6.44 -15.79 -3.16
CA MET A 432 7.23 -16.84 -2.50
C MET A 432 6.96 -16.89 -0.99
N LEU A 433 6.86 -15.73 -0.33
CA LEU A 433 6.46 -15.65 1.06
C LEU A 433 5.02 -16.13 1.28
N ALA A 434 4.10 -15.83 0.35
CA ALA A 434 2.73 -16.35 0.36
C ALA A 434 2.69 -17.87 0.31
N VAL A 435 3.46 -18.49 -0.59
CA VAL A 435 3.59 -19.95 -0.70
C VAL A 435 4.17 -20.53 0.59
N LEU A 436 5.20 -19.92 1.17
CA LEU A 436 5.79 -20.34 2.44
C LEU A 436 4.75 -20.34 3.58
N VAL A 437 3.95 -19.27 3.65
CA VAL A 437 2.88 -19.12 4.64
C VAL A 437 1.76 -20.12 4.42
N ALA A 438 1.29 -20.29 3.18
CA ALA A 438 0.31 -21.31 2.83
C ALA A 438 0.82 -22.70 3.20
N HIS A 439 2.11 -22.97 2.95
CA HIS A 439 2.76 -24.23 3.28
C HIS A 439 2.67 -24.55 4.78
N GLY A 440 3.14 -23.62 5.61
CA GLY A 440 3.11 -23.76 7.07
C GLY A 440 1.70 -23.82 7.65
N LEU A 441 0.73 -23.10 7.07
CA LEU A 441 -0.65 -23.11 7.55
C LEU A 441 -1.40 -24.39 7.17
N ALA A 442 -1.23 -24.92 5.95
CA ALA A 442 -1.89 -26.19 5.64
C ALA A 442 -1.20 -27.40 6.28
N TRP A 443 0.08 -27.32 6.67
CA TRP A 443 0.69 -28.29 7.58
C TRP A 443 0.01 -28.32 8.96
N ARG A 444 -0.43 -27.16 9.47
CA ARG A 444 -1.20 -27.09 10.73
C ARG A 444 -2.58 -27.73 10.61
N LEU A 445 -3.20 -27.66 9.43
CA LEU A 445 -4.47 -28.33 9.14
C LEU A 445 -4.26 -29.84 8.91
N HIS A 446 -3.17 -30.21 8.24
CA HIS A 446 -2.88 -31.57 7.78
C HIS A 446 -1.48 -32.00 8.21
N GLN A 447 -1.37 -32.72 9.33
CA GLN A 447 -0.09 -33.21 9.86
C GLN A 447 0.55 -34.35 9.02
N ALA A 448 -0.04 -34.69 7.88
CA ALA A 448 0.50 -35.66 6.92
C ALA A 448 1.05 -34.90 5.69
N PRO A 449 2.32 -35.08 5.29
CA PRO A 449 2.95 -34.25 4.26
C PRO A 449 2.23 -34.29 2.91
N SER A 450 1.79 -35.49 2.50
CA SER A 450 1.04 -35.69 1.25
C SER A 450 -0.29 -34.95 1.25
N ARG A 451 -1.05 -35.00 2.36
CA ARG A 451 -2.34 -34.29 2.48
C ARG A 451 -2.16 -32.78 2.52
N ALA A 452 -1.15 -32.28 3.23
CA ALA A 452 -0.83 -30.86 3.25
C ALA A 452 -0.51 -30.34 1.84
N ALA A 453 0.36 -31.04 1.10
CA ALA A 453 0.72 -30.67 -0.26
C ALA A 453 -0.48 -30.73 -1.22
N LEU A 454 -1.28 -31.81 -1.18
CA LEU A 454 -2.49 -31.95 -2.00
C LEU A 454 -3.52 -30.85 -1.69
N SER A 455 -3.66 -30.47 -0.42
CA SER A 455 -4.59 -29.40 -0.02
C SER A 455 -4.18 -28.02 -0.53
N GLN A 456 -2.88 -27.82 -0.77
CA GLN A 456 -2.34 -26.54 -1.20
C GLN A 456 -2.31 -26.40 -2.72
N LEU A 457 -2.30 -27.49 -3.48
CA LEU A 457 -2.11 -27.45 -4.94
C LEU A 457 -3.06 -26.45 -5.63
N PRO A 458 -4.40 -26.48 -5.42
CA PRO A 458 -5.28 -25.50 -6.06
C PRO A 458 -5.01 -24.05 -5.61
N LEU A 459 -4.63 -23.85 -4.34
CA LEU A 459 -4.28 -22.54 -3.81
C LEU A 459 -2.96 -22.03 -4.43
N THR A 460 -1.96 -22.90 -4.63
CA THR A 460 -0.71 -22.56 -5.31
C THR A 460 -0.98 -22.18 -6.77
N MET A 461 -1.87 -22.89 -7.47
CA MET A 461 -2.27 -22.52 -8.84
C MET A 461 -2.92 -21.14 -8.88
N LEU A 462 -3.77 -20.82 -7.89
CA LEU A 462 -4.32 -19.48 -7.75
C LEU A 462 -3.23 -18.42 -7.49
N MET A 463 -2.22 -18.72 -6.67
CA MET A 463 -1.09 -17.81 -6.42
C MET A 463 -0.25 -17.58 -7.68
N ILE A 464 -0.03 -18.60 -8.51
CA ILE A 464 0.63 -18.46 -9.81
C ILE A 464 -0.20 -17.55 -10.72
N ALA A 465 -1.51 -17.75 -10.79
CA ALA A 465 -2.41 -16.89 -11.54
C ALA A 465 -2.38 -15.43 -11.05
N TYR A 466 -2.33 -15.21 -9.73
CA TYR A 466 -2.17 -13.86 -9.15
C TYR A 466 -0.80 -13.25 -9.45
N THR A 467 0.26 -14.05 -9.51
CA THR A 467 1.60 -13.57 -9.91
C THR A 467 1.58 -13.07 -11.35
N ILE A 468 1.01 -13.87 -12.26
CA ILE A 468 0.85 -13.54 -13.67
C ILE A 468 -0.01 -12.28 -13.80
N PHE A 469 -1.16 -12.24 -13.12
CA PHE A 469 -2.08 -11.11 -13.14
C PHE A 469 -1.44 -9.82 -12.61
N GLY A 470 -0.74 -9.88 -11.46
CA GLY A 470 -0.08 -8.72 -10.87
C GLY A 470 1.05 -8.16 -11.75
N LEU A 471 1.90 -9.03 -12.31
CA LEU A 471 2.94 -8.60 -13.25
C LEU A 471 2.34 -8.06 -14.56
N TRP A 472 1.26 -8.67 -15.05
CA TRP A 472 0.53 -8.16 -16.21
C TRP A 472 -0.06 -6.77 -15.95
N LEU A 473 -0.67 -6.53 -14.79
CA LEU A 473 -1.21 -5.21 -14.43
C LEU A 473 -0.14 -4.10 -14.39
N LEU A 474 1.10 -4.43 -14.02
CA LEU A 474 2.21 -3.48 -14.07
C LEU A 474 2.74 -3.26 -15.49
N ALA A 475 2.76 -4.32 -16.31
CA ALA A 475 3.29 -4.27 -17.68
C ALA A 475 2.32 -3.60 -18.68
N THR A 476 1.02 -3.74 -18.45
CA THR A 476 -0.01 -3.38 -19.44
C THR A 476 -0.18 -1.85 -19.56
N PRO A 477 -0.53 -1.33 -20.75
CA PRO A 477 -0.79 0.10 -20.92
C PRO A 477 -2.02 0.56 -20.11
N THR A 478 -1.91 1.75 -19.55
CA THR A 478 -2.95 2.40 -18.75
C THR A 478 -3.30 3.78 -19.29
N ALA A 479 -4.56 4.18 -19.13
CA ALA A 479 -5.00 5.55 -19.38
C ALA A 479 -4.54 6.49 -18.26
N GLY A 480 -4.30 7.75 -18.63
CA GLY A 480 -3.68 8.75 -17.76
C GLY A 480 -2.17 8.70 -17.93
#